data_AF-A0A661WES8-F1
#
_entry.id   AF-A0A661WES8-F1
#
_cell.length_a   1.000
_cell.length_b   1.000
_cell.length_c   1.000
_cell.angle_alpha   90.00
_cell.angle_beta   90.00
_cell.angle_gamma   90.00
#
_symmetry.space_group_name_H-M   'P 1'
#
loop_
_entity.id
_entity.type
_entity.pdbx_description
1 polymer ?
#
loop_
_entity_poly.entity_id
_entity_poly.type
_entity_poly.pdbx_seq_one_letter_code
_entity_poly.pdbx_strand_id
1 'polypeptide(L)' 'MNEQQIQLYTSPDGHIQLDVTFNADTLWLTQAQIAKLFEVRPQNITMHLKNIYTVGELDEKAT' A
#
# COMPACT_ATOMS: atom_id res chain seq x y z
N MET A 1 2.16 -2.24 -24.18
CA MET A 1 2.28 -1.14 -23.22
C MET A 1 1.16 -1.34 -22.23
N ASN A 2 1.46 -1.73 -20.99
CA ASN A 2 0.40 -2.02 -20.02
C ASN A 2 -0.13 -0.68 -19.51
N GLU A 3 -1.38 -0.39 -19.83
CA GLU A 3 -2.09 0.80 -19.36
C GLU A 3 -2.15 0.73 -17.83
N GLN A 4 -1.45 1.64 -17.15
CA GLN A 4 -1.58 1.82 -15.71
C GLN A 4 -2.98 2.34 -15.43
N GLN A 5 -3.91 1.42 -15.18
CA GLN A 5 -5.28 1.76 -14.88
C GLN A 5 -5.33 2.28 -13.44
N ILE A 6 -5.41 3.61 -13.30
CA ILE A 6 -5.72 4.25 -12.03
C ILE A 6 -7.18 3.91 -11.72
N GLN A 7 -7.42 3.17 -10.65
CA GLN A 7 -8.74 2.82 -10.18
C GLN A 7 -9.01 3.49 -8.84
N LEU A 8 -10.29 3.78 -8.60
CA LEU A 8 -10.74 4.33 -7.34
C LEU A 8 -11.14 3.19 -6.40
N TYR A 9 -10.39 3.02 -5.32
CA TYR A 9 -10.79 2.14 -4.24
C TYR A 9 -11.67 2.89 -3.24
N THR A 10 -12.83 2.32 -2.95
CA THR A 10 -13.72 2.77 -1.87
C THR A 10 -13.80 1.67 -0.82
N SER A 11 -13.51 1.99 0.44
CA SER A 11 -13.67 1.04 1.55
C SER A 11 -15.11 0.53 1.66
N PRO A 12 -15.35 -0.65 2.24
CA PRO A 12 -16.70 -1.20 2.40
C PRO A 12 -17.67 -0.29 3.18
N ASP A 13 -17.15 0.56 4.05
CA ASP A 13 -17.89 1.56 4.82
C ASP A 13 -18.11 2.89 4.08
N GLY A 14 -17.55 3.05 2.88
CA GLY A 14 -17.69 4.24 2.03
C GLY A 14 -16.86 5.45 2.46
N HIS A 15 -16.09 5.38 3.54
CA HIS A 15 -15.39 6.54 4.11
C HIS A 15 -14.03 6.82 3.47
N ILE A 16 -13.37 5.81 2.91
CA ILE A 16 -12.02 5.92 2.39
C ILE A 16 -12.06 5.78 0.87
N GLN A 17 -11.73 6.88 0.19
CA GLN A 17 -11.51 6.93 -1.25
C GLN A 17 -10.00 7.09 -1.53
N LEU A 18 -9.46 6.22 -2.38
CA LEU A 18 -8.04 6.16 -2.75
C LEU A 18 -7.85 5.97 -4.25
N ASP A 19 -6.97 6.77 -4.86
CA ASP A 19 -6.48 6.52 -6.21
C ASP A 19 -5.35 5.49 -6.16
N VAL A 20 -5.55 4.35 -6.80
CA VAL A 20 -4.63 3.20 -6.73
C VAL A 20 -4.25 2.74 -8.13
N THR A 21 -3.00 2.30 -8.30
CA THR A 21 -2.57 1.67 -9.55
C THR A 21 -2.64 0.16 -9.39
N PHE A 22 -3.41 -0.49 -10.26
CA PHE A 22 -3.44 -1.94 -10.35
C PHE A 22 -2.40 -2.45 -11.35
N ASN A 23 -1.65 -3.47 -10.96
CA ASN A 23 -0.79 -4.23 -11.86
C ASN A 23 -0.99 -5.72 -11.61
N ALA A 24 -1.66 -6.39 -12.55
CA ALA A 24 -2.17 -7.76 -12.37
C ALA A 24 -2.94 -7.87 -11.05
N ASP A 25 -2.48 -8.69 -10.11
CA ASP A 25 -3.10 -8.90 -8.80
C ASP A 25 -2.47 -8.05 -7.68
N THR A 26 -1.57 -7.11 -8.04
CA THR A 26 -0.87 -6.25 -7.08
C THR A 26 -1.44 -4.84 -7.07
N LEU A 27 -1.74 -4.35 -5.87
CA LEU A 27 -2.12 -2.97 -5.58
C LEU A 27 -0.91 -2.14 -5.18
N TRP A 28 -0.66 -1.07 -5.92
CA TRP A 28 0.38 -0.11 -5.58
C TRP A 28 -0.20 1.06 -4.80
N LEU A 29 0.27 1.21 -3.57
CA LEU A 29 -0.14 2.25 -2.63
C LEU A 29 1.09 2.91 -2.01
N THR A 30 1.00 4.22 -1.75
CA THR A 30 1.96 4.89 -0.88
C THR A 30 1.73 4.49 0.59
N GLN A 31 2.76 4.59 1.44
CA GLN A 31 2.62 4.30 2.88
C GLN A 31 1.51 5.15 3.54
N ALA A 32 1.29 6.38 3.08
CA ALA A 32 0.22 7.24 3.57
C ALA A 32 -1.18 6.73 3.19
N GLN A 33 -1.35 6.21 1.96
CA GLN A 33 -2.62 5.62 1.53
C GLN A 33 -2.91 4.31 2.29
N ILE A 34 -1.90 3.49 2.54
CA ILE A 34 -2.03 2.29 3.39
C ILE A 34 -2.44 2.71 4.81
N ALA A 35 -1.79 3.73 5.37
CA ALA A 35 -2.13 4.24 6.70
C ALA A 35 -3.59 4.74 6.78
N LYS A 36 -4.07 5.44 5.75
CA LYS A 36 -5.47 5.86 5.64
C LYS A 36 -6.41 4.67 5.54
N LEU A 37 -6.07 3.66 4.74
CA LEU A 37 -6.88 2.44 4.54
C LEU A 37 -7.10 1.67 5.84
N PHE A 38 -6.06 1.55 6.67
CA PHE A 38 -6.11 0.81 7.94
C PHE A 38 -6.36 1.70 9.16
N GLU A 39 -6.67 2.99 8.96
CA GLU A 39 -6.90 3.98 10.02
C GLU A 39 -5.76 4.04 11.07
N VAL A 40 -4.52 3.85 10.62
CA VAL A 40 -3.32 3.92 11.45
C VAL A 40 -2.49 5.14 11.11
N ARG A 41 -1.47 5.39 11.94
CA ARG A 41 -0.45 6.40 11.66
C ARG A 41 0.55 5.90 10.61
N PRO A 42 1.04 6.74 9.66
CA PRO A 42 2.06 6.34 8.68
C PRO A 42 3.32 5.76 9.32
N GLN A 43 3.69 6.21 10.52
CA GLN A 43 4.81 5.69 11.28
C GLN A 43 4.67 4.20 11.60
N ASN A 44 3.44 3.71 11.79
CA ASN A 44 3.17 2.28 12.01
C ASN A 44 3.54 1.49 10.75
N ILE A 45 3.17 1.99 9.56
CA ILE A 45 3.52 1.34 8.28
C ILE A 45 5.03 1.30 8.10
N THR A 46 5.74 2.41 8.35
CA THR A 46 7.21 2.45 8.30
C THR A 46 7.83 1.45 9.28
N MET A 47 7.30 1.33 10.50
CA MET A 47 7.77 0.36 11.50
C MET A 47 7.57 -1.08 11.02
N HIS A 48 6.39 -1.41 10.48
CA HIS A 48 6.12 -2.76 9.96
C HIS A 48 7.05 -3.12 8.79
N LEU A 49 7.28 -2.21 7.85
CA LEU A 49 8.22 -2.43 6.74
C LEU A 49 9.64 -2.69 7.24
N LYS A 50 10.13 -1.90 8.21
CA LYS A 50 11.44 -2.14 8.84
C LYS A 50 11.53 -3.51 9.48
N ASN A 51 10.47 -3.94 10.17
CA ASN A 51 10.44 -5.25 10.81
C ASN A 51 10.51 -6.37 9.77
N ILE A 52 9.72 -6.30 8.69
CA ILE A 52 9.73 -7.25 7.57
C ILE A 52 11.15 -7.45 7.01
N TYR A 53 11.88 -6.35 6.76
CA TYR A 53 13.28 -6.44 6.30
C TYR A 53 14.21 -7.00 7.38
N THR A 54 14.03 -6.61 8.63
CA THR A 54 14.88 -7.05 9.76
C THR A 54 14.76 -8.56 10.01
N VAL A 55 13.55 -9.11 9.85
CA VAL A 55 13.32 -10.56 10.01
C VAL A 55 13.62 -11.36 8.74
N GLY A 56 13.98 -10.69 7.64
CA GLY A 56 14.31 -11.33 6.36
C GLY A 56 13.10 -11.89 5.60
N GLU A 57 11.88 -11.42 5.92
CA GLU A 57 10.67 -11.80 5.17
C GLU A 57 10.66 -11.20 3.75
N LEU A 58 11.38 -10.09 3.55
CA LEU A 58 11.59 -9.45 2.27
C LEU A 58 13.03 -8.94 2.16
N ASP A 59 13.59 -8.91 0.94
CA ASP A 59 14.87 -8.25 0.66
C ASP A 59 14.63 -6.76 0.37
N GLU A 60 15.37 -5.90 1.06
CA GLU A 60 15.32 -4.45 0.87
C GLU A 60 15.82 -4.03 -0.53
N LYS A 61 16.57 -4.89 -1.23
CA LYS A 61 17.06 -4.62 -2.60
C LYS A 61 16.02 -4.79 -3.71
N ALA A 62 14.76 -5.04 -3.39
CA ALA A 62 13.71 -5.28 -4.39
C ALA A 62 12.89 -4.04 -4.80
N THR A 63 13.19 -2.84 -4.27
CA THR A 63 12.41 -1.61 -4.52
C THR A 63 13.21 -0.46 -5.12
#